data_AF-A0A3M2J3W5-F1
#
_entry.id   AF-A0A3M2J3W5-F1
#
_cell.length_a   1.000
_cell.length_b   1.000
_cell.length_c   1.000
_cell.angle_alpha   90.00
_cell.angle_beta   90.00
_cell.angle_gamma   90.00
#
_symmetry.space_group_name_H-M   'P 1'
#
loop_
_entity.id
_entity.type
_entity.pdbx_description
1 polymer ?
#
loop_
_entity_poly.entity_id
_entity_poly.type
_entity_poly.pdbx_seq_one_letter_code
_entity_poly.pdbx_strand_id
1 'polypeptide(L)'
;MSGKHSHTLISVREFVHSWGKEIYELTNLDLFIYQVINHLGQQLENRFFAQHGRRSRLYLTTEQLGSLCFNLGDGLEYFLEERYYGHSRSKGRIEINRLASSFDPEEENFTAFPKSLPPYLPGNIIHEENFRVQLMELVVLDTLQYFYFEEMGIELNNYDIELFELGDFIVEEIIHFIRHEGQSLLAHPTDPAIEYFEELLDSEEAESENSSWELDGSVWPEDEEAWAEWETPFEDVTLVIQRFVQESPDRNPDDCCCLAHDMELFEEYLIEHAQVHNLYQIEGEHFLEFFAIWLVQKLAQEDESQFTRISQSLARFVSWLKQQQYVDLKRPFLRAYERVKIEVPRVVKALNIYLGEYNLFEVLLTRGNNEDHQISGFYQIQRLSSRFQKTMDLVDVQAFSSLENVRFPSSAYAKLKVGDILQVTLIEKNYRWEVLEIQYIYPDVARPFLF
;
A
#
# COMPACT_ATOMS: atom_id res chain seq x y z
N MET A 1 17.06 -3.15 31.62
CA MET A 1 16.43 -2.61 30.40
C MET A 1 15.90 -1.24 30.77
N SER A 2 16.33 -0.20 30.08
CA SER A 2 16.04 1.20 30.42
C SER A 2 15.47 1.86 29.17
N GLY A 3 14.16 1.71 28.99
CA GLY A 3 13.37 2.47 28.04
C GLY A 3 12.53 3.45 28.83
N LYS A 4 12.76 4.75 28.62
CA LYS A 4 12.01 5.85 29.21
C LYS A 4 10.52 5.71 28.88
N HIS A 5 9.68 5.93 29.88
CA HIS A 5 8.22 5.92 29.92
C HIS A 5 7.53 6.17 28.57
N SER A 6 7.04 5.09 27.94
CA SER A 6 5.97 5.16 26.95
C SER A 6 4.67 5.44 27.68
N HIS A 7 3.91 6.45 27.25
CA HIS A 7 2.63 6.83 27.83
C HIS A 7 1.70 5.61 27.88
N THR A 8 1.40 5.10 29.08
CA THR A 8 0.37 4.07 29.28
C THR A 8 -0.99 4.70 29.02
N LEU A 9 -1.81 4.06 28.18
CA LEU A 9 -3.15 4.55 27.84
C LEU A 9 -4.17 4.14 28.91
N ILE A 10 -4.04 2.91 29.42
CA ILE A 10 -4.85 2.37 30.51
C ILE A 10 -3.90 1.91 31.61
N SER A 11 -4.10 2.41 32.83
CA SER A 11 -3.30 1.97 33.99
C SER A 11 -3.56 0.50 34.33
N VAL A 12 -2.59 -0.16 34.95
CA VAL A 12 -2.71 -1.54 35.41
C VAL A 12 -3.87 -1.68 36.37
N ARG A 13 -4.05 -0.70 37.28
CA ARG A 13 -5.18 -0.66 38.22
C ARG A 13 -6.53 -0.57 37.51
N GLU A 14 -6.63 0.27 36.49
CA GLU A 14 -7.84 0.42 35.69
C GLU A 14 -8.15 -0.83 34.89
N PHE A 15 -7.12 -1.46 34.32
CA PHE A 15 -7.24 -2.74 33.62
C PHE A 15 -7.78 -3.81 34.58
N VAL A 16 -7.10 -4.10 35.70
CA VAL A 16 -7.54 -5.14 36.66
C VAL A 16 -8.95 -4.88 37.17
N HIS A 17 -9.31 -3.63 37.46
CA HIS A 17 -10.66 -3.28 37.92
C HIS A 17 -11.72 -3.54 36.84
N SER A 18 -11.43 -3.14 35.60
CA SER A 18 -12.39 -3.22 34.49
C SER A 18 -12.47 -4.63 33.90
N TRP A 19 -11.39 -5.42 34.00
CA TRP A 19 -11.31 -6.81 33.53
C TRP A 19 -12.13 -7.77 34.40
N GLY A 20 -12.46 -7.37 35.64
CA GLY A 20 -13.36 -8.14 36.51
C GLY A 20 -12.76 -9.43 37.07
N LYS A 21 -11.44 -9.61 36.99
CA LYS A 21 -10.68 -10.73 37.56
C LYS A 21 -9.88 -10.27 38.79
N GLU A 22 -9.77 -11.12 39.81
CA GLU A 22 -8.84 -10.82 40.92
C GLU A 22 -7.38 -11.03 40.46
N ILE A 23 -6.40 -10.33 41.06
CA ILE A 23 -4.99 -10.37 40.62
C ILE A 23 -4.45 -11.81 40.55
N TYR A 24 -4.84 -12.68 41.49
CA TYR A 24 -4.41 -14.08 41.49
C TYR A 24 -5.03 -14.95 40.38
N GLU A 25 -6.05 -14.43 39.69
CA GLU A 25 -6.75 -15.09 38.58
C GLU A 25 -6.18 -14.68 37.22
N LEU A 26 -5.29 -13.68 37.18
CA LEU A 26 -4.68 -13.17 35.96
C LEU A 26 -3.62 -14.14 35.40
N THR A 27 -3.70 -14.34 34.10
CA THR A 27 -2.89 -15.27 33.31
C THR A 27 -1.99 -14.52 32.33
N ASN A 28 -1.09 -15.24 31.67
CA ASN A 28 -0.28 -14.68 30.58
C ASN A 28 -1.13 -14.19 29.41
N LEU A 29 -2.32 -14.76 29.19
CA LEU A 29 -3.25 -14.22 28.19
C LEU A 29 -3.75 -12.84 28.62
N ASP A 30 -4.12 -12.66 29.88
CA ASP A 30 -4.54 -11.34 30.42
C ASP A 30 -3.41 -10.31 30.31
N LEU A 31 -2.17 -10.71 30.62
CA LEU A 31 -1.00 -9.85 30.48
C LEU A 31 -0.75 -9.48 29.01
N PHE A 32 -0.90 -10.44 28.10
CA PHE A 32 -0.80 -10.19 26.66
C PHE A 32 -1.85 -9.19 26.20
N ILE A 33 -3.12 -9.35 26.62
CA ILE A 33 -4.20 -8.44 26.24
C ILE A 33 -3.95 -7.02 26.80
N TYR A 34 -3.53 -6.91 28.06
CA TYR A 34 -3.15 -5.62 28.67
C TYR A 34 -2.07 -4.89 27.85
N GLN A 35 -1.04 -5.62 27.40
CA GLN A 35 0.02 -5.03 26.59
C GLN A 35 -0.47 -4.65 25.19
N VAL A 36 -1.30 -5.48 24.56
CA VAL A 36 -1.90 -5.18 23.25
C VAL A 36 -2.76 -3.91 23.32
N ILE A 37 -3.58 -3.75 24.36
CA ILE A 37 -4.43 -2.57 24.55
C ILE A 37 -3.58 -1.29 24.57
N ASN A 38 -2.51 -1.28 25.38
CA ASN A 38 -1.64 -0.11 25.51
C ASN A 38 -0.83 0.15 24.25
N HIS A 39 -0.30 -0.90 23.60
CA HIS A 39 0.39 -0.79 22.32
C HIS A 39 -0.53 -0.21 21.25
N LEU A 40 -1.71 -0.79 21.05
CA LEU A 40 -2.69 -0.32 20.06
C LEU A 40 -3.09 1.12 20.29
N GLY A 41 -3.37 1.48 21.55
CA GLY A 41 -3.68 2.85 21.94
C GLY A 41 -2.61 3.85 21.48
N GLN A 42 -1.35 3.54 21.79
CA GLN A 42 -0.22 4.36 21.42
C GLN A 42 -0.03 4.44 19.90
N GLN A 43 -0.20 3.34 19.17
CA GLN A 43 -0.04 3.32 17.70
C GLN A 43 -1.18 4.07 17.00
N LEU A 44 -2.42 3.93 17.47
CA LEU A 44 -3.56 4.66 16.94
C LEU A 44 -3.38 6.17 17.12
N GLU A 45 -2.96 6.62 18.30
CA GLU A 45 -2.74 8.03 18.58
C GLU A 45 -1.57 8.61 17.76
N ASN A 46 -0.41 7.95 17.81
CA ASN A 46 0.84 8.51 17.29
C ASN A 46 1.07 8.27 15.80
N ARG A 47 0.45 7.24 15.20
CA ARG A 47 0.62 6.94 13.77
C ARG A 47 -0.66 7.16 12.99
N PHE A 48 -1.74 6.47 13.36
CA PHE A 48 -2.97 6.52 12.56
C PHE A 48 -3.60 7.92 12.57
N PHE A 49 -3.93 8.45 13.76
CA PHE A 49 -4.60 9.74 13.89
C PHE A 49 -3.68 10.95 13.69
N ALA A 50 -2.38 10.81 13.98
CA ALA A 50 -1.38 11.82 13.64
C ALA A 50 -1.30 12.07 12.12
N GLN A 51 -1.37 11.02 11.30
CA GLN A 51 -1.29 11.10 9.83
C GLN A 51 -2.60 11.55 9.18
N HIS A 52 -3.75 11.05 9.65
CA HIS A 52 -5.07 11.36 9.06
C HIS A 52 -5.65 12.70 9.57
N GLY A 53 -5.07 13.25 10.63
CA GLY A 53 -5.39 14.55 11.20
C GLY A 53 -6.72 14.60 11.97
N ARG A 54 -6.87 15.60 12.84
CA ARG A 54 -8.07 15.85 13.68
C ARG A 54 -9.38 16.14 12.91
N ARG A 55 -9.36 16.02 11.58
CA ARG A 55 -10.52 16.24 10.70
C ARG A 55 -11.16 14.93 10.22
N SER A 56 -10.55 13.78 10.52
CA SER A 56 -11.20 12.48 10.33
C SER A 56 -12.50 12.43 11.14
N ARG A 57 -13.57 11.89 10.55
CA ARG A 57 -14.82 11.64 11.29
C ARG A 57 -14.71 10.49 12.27
N LEU A 58 -13.68 9.65 12.12
CA LEU A 58 -13.35 8.55 13.00
C LEU A 58 -12.32 8.99 14.07
N TYR A 59 -12.01 10.28 14.17
CA TYR A 59 -11.06 10.76 15.17
C TYR A 59 -11.58 10.50 16.59
N LEU A 60 -10.73 9.89 17.41
CA LEU A 60 -11.03 9.54 18.80
C LEU A 60 -10.21 10.40 19.77
N THR A 61 -10.85 10.77 20.88
CA THR A 61 -10.15 11.32 22.06
C THR A 61 -9.41 10.21 22.81
N THR A 62 -8.47 10.56 23.70
CA THR A 62 -7.70 9.59 24.49
C THR A 62 -8.58 8.65 25.31
N GLU A 63 -9.68 9.14 25.89
CA GLU A 63 -10.65 8.31 26.65
C GLU A 63 -11.36 7.32 25.72
N GLN A 64 -11.82 7.78 24.55
CA GLN A 64 -12.47 6.95 23.53
C GLN A 64 -11.51 5.93 22.91
N LEU A 65 -10.24 6.28 22.77
CA LEU A 65 -9.18 5.34 22.37
C LEU A 65 -9.03 4.23 23.41
N GLY A 66 -9.04 4.58 24.70
CA GLY A 66 -9.02 3.61 25.80
C GLY A 66 -10.18 2.63 25.69
N SER A 67 -11.41 3.13 25.57
CA SER A 67 -12.62 2.30 25.41
C SER A 67 -12.58 1.40 24.17
N LEU A 68 -12.18 1.93 23.01
CA LEU A 68 -12.06 1.13 21.79
C LEU A 68 -11.00 0.03 21.94
N CYS A 69 -9.83 0.36 22.46
CA CYS A 69 -8.75 -0.61 22.63
C CYS A 69 -9.14 -1.69 23.64
N PHE A 70 -9.85 -1.32 24.71
CA PHE A 70 -10.38 -2.26 25.69
C PHE A 70 -11.40 -3.22 25.06
N ASN A 71 -12.37 -2.72 24.29
CA ASN A 71 -13.35 -3.55 23.58
C ASN A 71 -12.67 -4.49 22.57
N LEU A 72 -11.64 -4.01 21.86
CA LEU A 72 -10.84 -4.83 20.95
C LEU A 72 -10.04 -5.91 21.71
N GLY A 73 -9.52 -5.56 22.89
CA GLY A 73 -8.84 -6.50 23.77
C GLY A 73 -9.75 -7.62 24.25
N ASP A 74 -10.95 -7.29 24.71
CA ASP A 74 -11.98 -8.26 25.14
C ASP A 74 -12.39 -9.18 23.97
N GLY A 75 -12.70 -8.61 22.82
CA GLY A 75 -13.01 -9.38 21.60
C GLY A 75 -11.85 -10.28 21.16
N LEU A 76 -10.60 -9.81 21.30
CA LEU A 76 -9.41 -10.59 20.99
C LEU A 76 -9.19 -11.73 22.01
N GLU A 77 -9.37 -11.49 23.31
CA GLU A 77 -9.29 -12.52 24.35
C GLU A 77 -10.29 -13.64 24.04
N TYR A 78 -11.56 -13.28 23.87
CA TYR A 78 -12.63 -14.24 23.57
C TYR A 78 -12.34 -15.03 22.28
N PHE A 79 -11.91 -14.35 21.21
CA PHE A 79 -11.52 -14.99 19.96
C PHE A 79 -10.37 -15.99 20.16
N LEU A 80 -9.33 -15.60 20.91
CA LEU A 80 -8.18 -16.46 21.19
C LEU A 80 -8.58 -17.67 22.05
N GLU A 81 -9.37 -17.44 23.09
CA GLU A 81 -9.89 -18.49 23.95
C GLU A 81 -10.77 -19.47 23.17
N GLU A 82 -11.80 -19.01 22.48
CA GLU A 82 -12.76 -19.90 21.82
C GLU A 82 -12.11 -20.71 20.70
N ARG A 83 -11.28 -20.08 19.88
CA ARG A 83 -10.74 -20.68 18.64
C ARG A 83 -9.47 -21.48 18.86
N TYR A 84 -8.64 -21.10 19.84
CA TYR A 84 -7.30 -21.69 19.98
C TYR A 84 -7.05 -22.36 21.33
N TYR A 85 -7.74 -21.96 22.39
CA TYR A 85 -7.47 -22.48 23.73
C TYR A 85 -8.65 -23.24 24.37
N GLY A 86 -9.86 -23.15 23.82
CA GLY A 86 -11.12 -23.54 24.46
C GLY A 86 -11.39 -25.05 24.49
N HIS A 87 -10.61 -25.89 23.80
CA HIS A 87 -10.98 -27.29 23.60
C HIS A 87 -9.85 -28.34 23.77
N SER A 88 -8.65 -28.00 24.27
CA SER A 88 -7.60 -29.02 24.46
C SER A 88 -6.89 -29.00 25.82
N ARG A 89 -7.07 -30.08 26.58
CA ARG A 89 -6.27 -30.44 27.78
C ARG A 89 -4.85 -30.93 27.45
N SER A 90 -4.37 -30.81 26.21
CA SER A 90 -2.99 -31.17 25.88
C SER A 90 -2.07 -29.95 25.97
N LYS A 91 -1.24 -29.92 27.01
CA LYS A 91 0.00 -29.12 27.08
C LYS A 91 0.80 -29.32 25.80
N GLY A 92 0.73 -28.40 24.86
CA GLY A 92 1.52 -28.41 23.64
C GLY A 92 1.92 -26.99 23.30
N ARG A 93 3.23 -26.73 23.20
CA ARG A 93 3.77 -25.51 22.61
C ARG A 93 3.06 -25.25 21.29
N ILE A 94 2.45 -24.08 21.16
CA ILE A 94 1.88 -23.61 19.91
C ILE A 94 2.91 -22.69 19.27
N GLU A 95 3.53 -23.17 18.20
CA GLU A 95 4.09 -22.29 17.17
C GLU A 95 2.92 -21.78 16.32
N ILE A 96 3.00 -20.55 15.79
CA ILE A 96 2.01 -19.98 14.85
C ILE A 96 1.65 -20.98 13.72
N ASN A 97 2.58 -21.88 13.39
CA ASN A 97 2.45 -23.00 12.46
C ASN A 97 1.40 -24.07 12.81
N ARG A 98 0.88 -24.14 14.05
CA ARG A 98 -0.10 -25.16 14.51
C ARG A 98 -1.50 -24.63 14.81
N LEU A 99 -1.71 -23.31 14.75
CA LEU A 99 -3.01 -22.68 15.01
C LEU A 99 -4.05 -23.02 13.91
N ALA A 100 -3.63 -23.50 12.74
CA ALA A 100 -4.49 -23.66 11.56
C ALA A 100 -4.64 -25.12 11.06
N SER A 101 -4.15 -26.12 11.79
CA SER A 101 -4.20 -27.53 11.32
C SER A 101 -5.49 -28.28 11.66
N SER A 102 -6.51 -27.62 12.20
CA SER A 102 -7.73 -28.27 12.71
C SER A 102 -9.03 -27.81 12.01
N PHE A 103 -9.03 -27.63 10.68
CA PHE A 103 -10.30 -27.43 9.96
C PHE A 103 -10.35 -28.05 8.56
N ASP A 104 -11.50 -28.67 8.28
CA ASP A 104 -11.89 -29.35 7.05
C ASP A 104 -12.88 -28.42 6.31
N PRO A 105 -12.61 -27.97 5.08
CA PRO A 105 -13.28 -26.81 4.46
C PRO A 105 -14.68 -27.09 3.87
N GLU A 106 -15.41 -28.11 4.33
CA GLU A 106 -16.65 -28.54 3.66
C GLU A 106 -17.96 -27.91 4.17
N GLU A 107 -17.96 -27.15 5.26
CA GLU A 107 -19.20 -26.55 5.79
C GLU A 107 -19.04 -25.04 6.00
N GLU A 108 -19.31 -24.25 4.95
CA GLU A 108 -20.27 -23.12 4.96
C GLU A 108 -20.17 -22.27 3.69
N ASN A 109 -21.34 -21.89 3.17
CA ASN A 109 -21.51 -21.12 1.94
C ASN A 109 -21.08 -19.66 2.14
N PHE A 110 -19.81 -19.34 1.92
CA PHE A 110 -19.32 -17.96 1.89
C PHE A 110 -19.57 -17.29 0.54
N THR A 111 -20.50 -16.33 0.52
CA THR A 111 -20.69 -15.41 -0.61
C THR A 111 -20.15 -14.01 -0.27
N ALA A 112 -19.25 -13.56 -1.16
CA ALA A 112 -18.90 -12.17 -1.48
C ALA A 112 -17.84 -11.41 -0.66
N PHE A 113 -16.58 -11.89 -0.74
CA PHE A 113 -15.42 -10.98 -0.85
C PHE A 113 -15.12 -10.69 -2.32
N PRO A 114 -14.66 -9.47 -2.69
CA PRO A 114 -14.01 -9.29 -3.98
C PRO A 114 -12.70 -10.09 -3.95
N LYS A 115 -12.71 -11.24 -4.63
CA LYS A 115 -11.51 -11.99 -5.01
C LYS A 115 -10.63 -11.11 -5.90
N SER A 116 -9.81 -10.26 -5.31
CA SER A 116 -8.77 -9.52 -6.04
C SER A 116 -7.45 -9.64 -5.31
N LEU A 117 -6.91 -10.86 -5.30
CA LEU A 117 -5.51 -11.20 -5.54
C LEU A 117 -5.37 -12.74 -5.43
N PRO A 118 -4.78 -13.43 -6.40
CA PRO A 118 -4.49 -14.86 -6.27
C PRO A 118 -3.44 -15.09 -5.16
N PRO A 119 -3.62 -16.11 -4.29
CA PRO A 119 -2.67 -16.42 -3.25
C PRO A 119 -1.43 -17.06 -3.88
N TYR A 120 -0.33 -16.32 -3.95
CA TYR A 120 0.95 -16.81 -4.46
C TYR A 120 2.04 -16.71 -3.41
N LEU A 121 1.88 -17.32 -2.24
CA LEU A 121 2.96 -17.34 -1.25
C LEU A 121 3.04 -18.70 -0.52
N PRO A 122 4.27 -19.22 -0.24
CA PRO A 122 4.47 -20.58 0.26
C PRO A 122 4.10 -20.72 1.74
N GLY A 123 3.38 -21.80 2.07
CA GLY A 123 3.37 -22.52 3.34
C GLY A 123 2.93 -21.75 4.61
N ASN A 124 3.74 -20.81 5.09
CA ASN A 124 3.52 -20.08 6.35
C ASN A 124 2.68 -18.80 6.16
N ILE A 125 2.68 -18.21 4.97
CA ILE A 125 2.01 -16.92 4.70
C ILE A 125 0.49 -17.10 4.59
N ILE A 126 0.02 -18.26 4.11
CA ILE A 126 -1.41 -18.58 4.00
C ILE A 126 -2.08 -18.62 5.38
N HIS A 127 -1.35 -19.07 6.41
CA HIS A 127 -1.89 -19.18 7.77
C HIS A 127 -2.03 -17.83 8.46
N GLU A 128 -1.09 -16.92 8.23
CA GLU A 128 -1.20 -15.55 8.72
C GLU A 128 -2.27 -14.75 7.97
N GLU A 129 -2.38 -14.91 6.65
CA GLU A 129 -3.46 -14.29 5.86
C GLU A 129 -4.84 -14.78 6.33
N ASN A 130 -4.98 -16.06 6.66
CA ASN A 130 -6.23 -16.56 7.23
C ASN A 130 -6.51 -15.98 8.64
N PHE A 131 -5.47 -15.85 9.47
CA PHE A 131 -5.61 -15.22 10.78
C PHE A 131 -5.96 -13.73 10.66
N ARG A 132 -5.35 -13.01 9.69
CA ARG A 132 -5.67 -11.62 9.35
C ARG A 132 -7.12 -11.44 8.98
N VAL A 133 -7.63 -12.29 8.09
CA VAL A 133 -9.03 -12.24 7.67
C VAL A 133 -9.96 -12.53 8.85
N GLN A 134 -9.67 -13.56 9.66
CA GLN A 134 -10.49 -13.89 10.82
C GLN A 134 -10.47 -12.79 11.88
N LEU A 135 -9.31 -12.20 12.17
CA LEU A 135 -9.17 -11.10 13.11
C LEU A 135 -9.90 -9.85 12.62
N MET A 136 -9.77 -9.55 11.31
CA MET A 136 -10.50 -8.46 10.68
C MET A 136 -12.01 -8.64 10.81
N GLU A 137 -12.54 -9.81 10.45
CA GLU A 137 -13.98 -10.06 10.41
C GLU A 137 -14.60 -10.23 11.80
N LEU A 138 -14.02 -11.08 12.63
CA LEU A 138 -14.65 -11.57 13.86
C LEU A 138 -14.35 -10.72 15.10
N VAL A 139 -13.32 -9.87 15.03
CA VAL A 139 -12.91 -9.04 16.16
C VAL A 139 -12.96 -7.58 15.75
N VAL A 140 -12.19 -7.19 14.74
CA VAL A 140 -11.92 -5.77 14.48
C VAL A 140 -13.12 -5.05 13.85
N LEU A 141 -13.70 -5.56 12.76
CA LEU A 141 -14.84 -4.89 12.12
C LEU A 141 -16.10 -4.91 12.98
N ASP A 142 -16.40 -6.03 13.63
CA ASP A 142 -17.54 -6.15 14.53
C ASP A 142 -17.41 -5.18 15.71
N THR A 143 -16.23 -5.11 16.34
CA THR A 143 -15.97 -4.18 17.45
C THR A 143 -16.03 -2.72 16.98
N LEU A 144 -15.41 -2.39 15.85
CA LEU A 144 -15.42 -1.02 15.33
C LEU A 144 -16.84 -0.57 14.96
N GLN A 145 -17.61 -1.41 14.28
CA GLN A 145 -18.99 -1.09 13.91
C GLN A 145 -19.84 -0.89 15.16
N TYR A 146 -19.74 -1.78 16.14
CA TYR A 146 -20.47 -1.66 17.40
C TYR A 146 -20.07 -0.38 18.16
N PHE A 147 -18.77 -0.14 18.33
CA PHE A 147 -18.25 1.03 19.04
C PHE A 147 -18.71 2.35 18.40
N TYR A 148 -18.54 2.48 17.08
CA TYR A 148 -18.92 3.71 16.40
C TYR A 148 -20.44 3.91 16.35
N PHE A 149 -21.21 2.83 16.26
CA PHE A 149 -22.67 2.92 16.26
C PHE A 149 -23.24 3.23 17.65
N GLU A 150 -22.88 2.43 18.67
CA GLU A 150 -23.47 2.51 20.01
C GLU A 150 -22.83 3.59 20.88
N GLU A 151 -21.50 3.74 20.88
CA GLU A 151 -20.82 4.69 21.76
C GLU A 151 -20.68 6.08 21.13
N MET A 152 -20.40 6.13 19.83
CA MET A 152 -20.18 7.40 19.12
C MET A 152 -21.43 7.93 18.39
N GLY A 153 -22.46 7.10 18.21
CA GLY A 153 -23.68 7.49 17.49
C GLY A 153 -23.44 7.77 15.99
N ILE A 154 -22.38 7.20 15.41
CA ILE A 154 -21.99 7.36 14.01
C ILE A 154 -22.51 6.16 13.21
N GLU A 155 -23.46 6.39 12.31
CA GLU A 155 -23.91 5.38 11.36
C GLU A 155 -22.88 5.19 10.25
N LEU A 156 -22.15 4.07 10.29
CA LEU A 156 -21.20 3.67 9.27
C LEU A 156 -21.86 2.72 8.27
N ASN A 157 -21.54 2.89 6.99
CA ASN A 157 -21.99 1.97 5.95
C ASN A 157 -20.96 0.84 5.76
N ASN A 158 -21.41 -0.35 5.32
CA ASN A 158 -20.54 -1.51 5.04
C ASN A 158 -19.49 -1.29 3.93
N TYR A 159 -19.44 -0.11 3.31
CA TYR A 159 -18.48 0.29 2.27
C TYR A 159 -17.62 1.48 2.69
N ASP A 160 -17.56 1.74 3.99
CA ASP A 160 -16.83 2.89 4.50
C ASP A 160 -15.32 2.66 4.46
N ILE A 161 -14.66 3.26 3.46
CA ILE A 161 -13.22 3.08 3.20
C ILE A 161 -12.38 3.44 4.42
N GLU A 162 -12.77 4.46 5.18
CA GLU A 162 -12.01 4.94 6.34
C GLU A 162 -12.09 3.94 7.52
N LEU A 163 -13.22 3.25 7.66
CA LEU A 163 -13.41 2.18 8.65
C LEU A 163 -12.52 0.97 8.32
N PHE A 164 -12.45 0.59 7.04
CA PHE A 164 -11.57 -0.49 6.59
C PHE A 164 -10.09 -0.13 6.73
N GLU A 165 -9.71 1.13 6.51
CA GLU A 165 -8.34 1.60 6.72
C GLU A 165 -7.94 1.54 8.20
N LEU A 166 -8.83 1.96 9.10
CA LEU A 166 -8.63 1.80 10.55
C LEU A 166 -8.57 0.32 10.95
N GLY A 167 -9.44 -0.52 10.40
CA GLY A 167 -9.45 -1.95 10.66
C GLY A 167 -8.17 -2.65 10.21
N ASP A 168 -7.67 -2.35 9.00
CA ASP A 168 -6.42 -2.90 8.47
C ASP A 168 -5.24 -2.48 9.36
N PHE A 169 -5.21 -1.22 9.79
CA PHE A 169 -4.19 -0.74 10.71
C PHE A 169 -4.19 -1.52 12.05
N ILE A 170 -5.36 -1.72 12.66
CA ILE A 170 -5.48 -2.46 13.93
C ILE A 170 -5.02 -3.91 13.78
N VAL A 171 -5.45 -4.59 12.71
CA VAL A 171 -5.04 -5.98 12.42
C VAL A 171 -3.53 -6.09 12.26
N GLU A 172 -2.91 -5.18 11.52
CA GLU A 172 -1.45 -5.15 11.34
C GLU A 172 -0.71 -4.98 12.67
N GLU A 173 -1.15 -4.05 13.51
CA GLU A 173 -0.50 -3.78 14.79
C GLU A 173 -0.64 -4.94 15.78
N ILE A 174 -1.80 -5.61 15.82
CA ILE A 174 -1.97 -6.83 16.64
C ILE A 174 -1.00 -7.92 16.18
N ILE A 175 -0.88 -8.15 14.86
CA ILE A 175 -0.01 -9.20 14.32
C ILE A 175 1.47 -8.85 14.54
N HIS A 176 1.83 -7.59 14.35
CA HIS A 176 3.17 -7.11 14.65
C HIS A 176 3.50 -7.35 16.13
N PHE A 177 2.62 -6.96 17.05
CA PHE A 177 2.79 -7.17 18.48
C PHE A 177 2.96 -8.66 18.81
N ILE A 178 2.12 -9.54 18.25
CA ILE A 178 2.23 -10.99 18.42
C ILE A 178 3.60 -11.50 17.99
N ARG A 179 4.13 -11.03 16.84
CA ARG A 179 5.41 -11.51 16.28
C ARG A 179 6.61 -11.12 17.13
N HIS A 180 6.61 -9.91 17.68
CA HIS A 180 7.81 -9.34 18.31
C HIS A 180 7.80 -9.42 19.83
N GLU A 181 6.63 -9.34 20.45
CA GLU A 181 6.50 -9.17 21.90
C GLU A 181 5.60 -10.25 22.53
N GLY A 182 4.53 -10.65 21.84
CA GLY A 182 3.50 -11.53 22.40
C GLY A 182 3.78 -13.04 22.36
N GLN A 183 4.76 -13.53 21.59
CA GLN A 183 4.94 -14.97 21.37
C GLN A 183 5.24 -15.76 22.66
N SER A 184 6.01 -15.18 23.58
CA SER A 184 6.38 -15.83 24.84
C SER A 184 5.17 -16.04 25.75
N LEU A 185 4.27 -15.05 25.79
CA LEU A 185 3.04 -15.09 26.58
C LEU A 185 2.01 -16.06 25.98
N LEU A 186 1.82 -16.01 24.67
CA LEU A 186 0.88 -16.89 23.95
C LEU A 186 1.32 -18.37 23.88
N ALA A 187 2.60 -18.66 24.14
CA ALA A 187 3.10 -20.03 24.26
C ALA A 187 2.60 -20.72 25.54
N HIS A 188 2.27 -19.94 26.57
CA HIS A 188 1.87 -20.39 27.90
C HIS A 188 0.70 -19.54 28.45
N PRO A 189 -0.45 -19.48 27.74
CA PRO A 189 -1.48 -18.47 27.98
C PRO A 189 -2.20 -18.62 29.32
N THR A 190 -2.27 -19.84 29.87
CA THR A 190 -2.95 -20.14 31.15
C THR A 190 -2.03 -20.15 32.36
N ASP A 191 -0.73 -19.94 32.16
CA ASP A 191 0.20 -19.83 33.28
C ASP A 191 -0.09 -18.51 34.03
N PRO A 192 -0.02 -18.51 35.38
CA PRO A 192 -0.35 -17.34 36.18
C PRO A 192 0.66 -16.22 35.95
N ALA A 193 0.15 -14.99 35.76
CA ALA A 193 0.96 -13.78 35.52
C ALA A 193 1.04 -12.86 36.75
N ILE A 194 0.73 -13.39 37.94
CA ILE A 194 0.62 -12.64 39.20
C ILE A 194 1.87 -11.79 39.47
N GLU A 195 3.05 -12.41 39.41
CA GLU A 195 4.33 -11.73 39.69
C GLU A 195 4.57 -10.53 38.76
N TYR A 196 4.14 -10.63 37.50
CA TYR A 196 4.26 -9.55 36.52
C TYR A 196 3.28 -8.41 36.80
N PHE A 197 2.03 -8.71 37.13
CA PHE A 197 1.05 -7.68 37.49
C PHE A 197 1.38 -6.98 38.81
N GLU A 198 1.93 -7.71 39.80
CA GLU A 198 2.44 -7.12 41.04
C GLU A 198 3.62 -6.19 40.77
N GLU A 199 4.60 -6.59 39.95
CA GLU A 199 5.72 -5.71 39.54
C GLU A 199 5.24 -4.44 38.82
N LEU A 200 4.24 -4.59 37.94
CA LEU A 200 3.63 -3.47 37.24
C LEU A 200 2.90 -2.51 38.20
N LEU A 201 2.12 -3.03 39.15
CA LEU A 201 1.45 -2.21 40.16
C LEU A 201 2.44 -1.47 41.08
N ASP A 202 3.50 -2.15 41.51
CA ASP A 202 4.57 -1.55 42.31
C ASP A 202 5.28 -0.41 41.52
N SER A 203 5.44 -0.58 40.20
CA SER A 203 6.02 0.45 39.34
C SER A 203 5.14 1.70 39.19
N GLU A 204 3.81 1.53 39.08
CA GLU A 204 2.85 2.64 39.05
C GLU A 204 2.83 3.40 40.39
N GLU A 205 2.94 2.68 41.50
CA GLU A 205 3.02 3.28 42.83
C GLU A 205 4.28 4.14 42.99
N ALA A 206 5.44 3.63 42.55
CA ALA A 206 6.70 4.36 42.58
C ALA A 206 6.70 5.61 41.67
N GLU A 207 6.03 5.55 40.51
CA GLU A 207 5.85 6.71 39.63
C GLU A 207 4.91 7.76 40.25
N SER A 208 3.85 7.32 40.94
CA SER A 208 2.92 8.21 41.63
C SER A 208 3.55 8.92 42.84
N GLU A 209 4.48 8.26 43.54
CA GLU A 209 5.21 8.84 44.68
C GLU A 209 6.32 9.82 44.26
N ASN A 210 6.96 9.59 43.10
CA ASN A 210 7.96 10.52 42.54
C ASN A 210 7.34 11.70 41.77
N SER A 211 6.03 11.71 41.56
CA SER A 211 5.30 12.79 40.87
C SER A 211 4.94 13.97 41.79
N SER A 212 5.80 14.32 42.77
CA SER A 212 5.76 15.65 43.36
C SER A 212 6.48 16.61 42.42
N TRP A 213 5.71 17.39 41.66
CA TRP A 213 6.24 18.46 40.82
C TRP A 213 6.95 19.51 41.70
N GLU A 214 8.26 19.36 41.89
CA GLU A 214 9.11 20.51 42.18
C GLU A 214 9.18 21.31 40.89
N LEU A 215 8.41 22.41 40.85
CA LEU A 215 8.52 23.51 39.91
C LEU A 215 9.89 24.18 40.11
N ASP A 216 10.96 23.49 39.70
CA ASP A 216 12.25 24.12 39.52
C ASP A 216 12.29 24.70 38.11
N GLY A 217 12.53 26.01 38.03
CA GLY A 217 12.50 26.80 36.79
C GLY A 217 13.67 26.44 35.88
N SER A 218 13.66 25.23 35.31
CA SER A 218 14.61 24.79 34.31
C SER A 218 14.32 25.49 32.99
N VAL A 219 15.20 26.44 32.70
CA VAL A 219 15.43 27.08 31.42
C VAL A 219 15.33 26.03 30.32
N TRP A 220 14.38 26.22 29.40
CA TRP A 220 14.34 25.48 28.14
C TRP A 220 15.69 25.66 27.44
N PRO A 221 16.43 24.59 27.12
CA PRO A 221 17.63 24.72 26.31
C PRO A 221 17.19 25.24 24.93
N GLU A 222 17.59 26.46 24.59
CA GLU A 222 17.50 27.01 23.22
C GLU A 222 18.56 26.34 22.34
N ASP A 223 18.61 25.01 22.33
CA ASP A 223 19.51 24.27 21.47
C ASP A 223 18.77 23.96 20.15
N GLU A 224 19.11 24.72 19.12
CA GLU A 224 18.74 24.46 17.71
C GLU A 224 19.13 23.03 17.26
N GLU A 225 19.97 22.33 18.02
CA GLU A 225 20.37 20.93 17.80
C GLU A 225 19.27 19.90 18.13
N ALA A 226 18.26 20.22 18.95
CA ALA A 226 17.15 19.29 19.23
C ALA A 226 16.21 19.08 18.03
N TRP A 227 16.29 19.93 17.00
CA TRP A 227 15.54 19.75 15.75
C TRP A 227 16.18 18.72 14.81
N ALA A 228 17.42 18.28 15.08
CA ALA A 228 18.11 17.26 14.27
C ALA A 228 17.57 15.84 14.49
N GLU A 229 16.83 15.58 15.58
CA GLU A 229 16.24 14.27 15.87
C GLU A 229 14.97 13.95 15.05
N TRP A 230 14.49 14.91 14.23
CA TRP A 230 13.29 14.76 13.39
C TRP A 230 13.59 14.63 11.90
N GLU A 231 14.84 14.31 11.52
CA GLU A 231 15.13 13.91 10.15
C GLU A 231 14.45 12.56 9.88
N THR A 232 13.48 12.54 8.96
CA THR A 232 12.92 11.28 8.42
C THR A 232 14.06 10.33 8.09
N PRO A 233 14.02 9.07 8.56
CA PRO A 233 15.11 8.13 8.32
C PRO A 233 15.44 8.10 6.83
N PHE A 234 16.69 8.41 6.49
CA PHE A 234 17.14 8.34 5.10
C PHE A 234 17.34 6.88 4.73
N GLU A 235 16.40 6.33 3.96
CA GLU A 235 16.52 5.00 3.37
C GLU A 235 16.74 5.12 1.87
N ASP A 236 17.95 4.77 1.44
CA ASP A 236 18.35 4.79 0.03
C ASP A 236 17.54 3.75 -0.78
N VAL A 237 16.84 4.23 -1.81
CA VAL A 237 15.99 3.43 -2.70
C VAL A 237 16.76 2.27 -3.33
N THR A 238 17.98 2.49 -3.80
CA THR A 238 18.82 1.47 -4.44
C THR A 238 19.11 0.34 -3.45
N LEU A 239 19.48 0.67 -2.21
CA LEU A 239 19.77 -0.35 -1.19
C LEU A 239 18.52 -1.13 -0.77
N VAL A 240 17.35 -0.49 -0.79
CA VAL A 240 16.08 -1.14 -0.44
C VAL A 240 15.63 -2.10 -1.56
N ILE A 241 15.73 -1.68 -2.83
CA ILE A 241 15.43 -2.53 -3.99
C ILE A 241 16.39 -3.72 -4.05
N GLN A 242 17.69 -3.51 -3.83
CA GLN A 242 18.67 -4.61 -3.78
C GLN A 242 18.35 -5.62 -2.68
N ARG A 243 17.97 -5.16 -1.49
CA ARG A 243 17.53 -6.04 -0.39
C ARG A 243 16.30 -6.85 -0.78
N PHE A 244 15.29 -6.21 -1.38
CA PHE A 244 14.10 -6.90 -1.87
C PHE A 244 14.42 -8.01 -2.88
N VAL A 245 15.31 -7.74 -3.85
CA VAL A 245 15.72 -8.73 -4.86
C VAL A 245 16.49 -9.90 -4.23
N GLN A 246 17.31 -9.64 -3.20
CA GLN A 246 18.08 -10.66 -2.50
C GLN A 246 17.24 -11.52 -1.53
N GLU A 247 16.27 -10.91 -0.86
CA GLU A 247 15.42 -11.56 0.14
C GLU A 247 14.17 -12.22 -0.47
N SER A 248 13.80 -11.87 -1.70
CA SER A 248 12.65 -12.45 -2.38
C SER A 248 12.84 -13.97 -2.58
N PRO A 249 11.97 -14.80 -1.97
CA PRO A 249 12.13 -16.25 -2.00
C PRO A 249 11.58 -16.83 -3.30
N ASP A 250 12.27 -16.67 -4.42
CA ASP A 250 11.86 -17.33 -5.66
C ASP A 250 12.51 -18.70 -5.81
N ARG A 251 11.66 -19.74 -5.75
CA ARG A 251 12.02 -21.17 -5.87
C ARG A 251 12.34 -21.59 -7.30
N ASN A 252 12.36 -20.66 -8.27
CA ASN A 252 12.57 -20.92 -9.68
C ASN A 252 13.67 -20.00 -10.25
N PRO A 253 14.77 -20.54 -10.80
CA PRO A 253 15.89 -19.74 -11.26
C PRO A 253 15.56 -18.83 -12.46
N ASP A 254 14.54 -19.16 -13.26
CA ASP A 254 14.10 -18.33 -14.39
C ASP A 254 13.27 -17.09 -13.94
N ASP A 255 12.59 -17.17 -12.80
CA ASP A 255 11.79 -16.06 -12.24
C ASP A 255 12.68 -15.00 -11.56
N CYS A 256 13.78 -15.41 -10.90
CA CYS A 256 14.74 -14.49 -10.27
C CYS A 256 15.36 -13.49 -11.26
N CYS A 257 15.73 -13.95 -12.46
CA CYS A 257 16.31 -13.09 -13.49
C CYS A 257 15.31 -12.04 -13.99
N CYS A 258 14.01 -12.39 -14.04
CA CYS A 258 12.96 -11.47 -14.47
C CYS A 258 12.63 -10.44 -13.38
N LEU A 259 12.59 -10.84 -12.10
CA LEU A 259 12.33 -9.94 -10.97
C LEU A 259 13.41 -8.87 -10.85
N ALA A 260 14.69 -9.26 -10.90
CA ALA A 260 15.81 -8.33 -10.82
C ALA A 260 15.75 -7.28 -11.94
N HIS A 261 15.49 -7.73 -13.18
CA HIS A 261 15.36 -6.84 -14.32
C HIS A 261 14.14 -5.89 -14.21
N ASP A 262 12.98 -6.40 -13.79
CA ASP A 262 11.78 -5.58 -13.63
C ASP A 262 11.97 -4.50 -12.56
N MET A 263 12.72 -4.80 -11.49
CA MET A 263 13.04 -3.84 -10.43
C MET A 263 14.14 -2.87 -10.83
N GLU A 264 15.12 -3.30 -11.63
CA GLU A 264 16.13 -2.41 -12.22
C GLU A 264 15.48 -1.33 -13.10
N LEU A 265 14.44 -1.68 -13.88
CA LEU A 265 13.68 -0.70 -14.66
C LEU A 265 12.99 0.37 -13.79
N PHE A 266 12.48 -0.03 -12.63
CA PHE A 266 11.84 0.88 -11.68
C PHE A 266 12.88 1.73 -10.93
N GLU A 267 14.00 1.13 -10.56
CA GLU A 267 15.14 1.83 -9.97
C GLU A 267 15.69 2.91 -10.93
N GLU A 268 15.92 2.54 -12.20
CA GLU A 268 16.39 3.47 -13.25
C GLU A 268 15.43 4.66 -13.35
N TYR A 269 14.12 4.42 -13.36
CA TYR A 269 13.12 5.51 -13.37
C TYR A 269 13.22 6.40 -12.13
N LEU A 270 13.22 5.81 -10.93
CA LEU A 270 13.22 6.59 -9.69
C LEU A 270 14.47 7.47 -9.58
N ILE A 271 15.64 6.94 -9.92
CA ILE A 271 16.92 7.62 -9.77
C ILE A 271 17.18 8.59 -10.92
N GLU A 272 17.05 8.15 -12.16
CA GLU A 272 17.48 8.94 -13.33
C GLU A 272 16.41 9.93 -13.80
N HIS A 273 15.12 9.59 -13.65
CA HIS A 273 14.02 10.39 -14.15
C HIS A 273 13.31 11.18 -13.03
N ALA A 274 12.88 10.50 -11.97
CA ALA A 274 12.13 11.14 -10.88
C ALA A 274 13.02 11.83 -9.83
N GLN A 275 14.35 11.57 -9.84
CA GLN A 275 15.32 12.07 -8.86
C GLN A 275 14.95 11.73 -7.40
N VAL A 276 14.29 10.59 -7.21
CA VAL A 276 13.86 10.06 -5.92
C VAL A 276 14.93 9.13 -5.37
N HIS A 277 15.70 9.63 -4.41
CA HIS A 277 16.78 8.86 -3.77
C HIS A 277 16.37 8.26 -2.43
N ASN A 278 15.33 8.80 -1.80
CA ASN A 278 14.83 8.33 -0.51
C ASN A 278 13.49 7.58 -0.69
N LEU A 279 13.38 6.39 -0.10
CA LEU A 279 12.17 5.56 -0.10
C LEU A 279 10.91 6.32 0.31
N TYR A 280 11.02 7.19 1.32
CA TYR A 280 9.88 7.95 1.85
C TYR A 280 9.41 9.09 0.91
N GLN A 281 10.17 9.40 -0.14
CA GLN A 281 9.75 10.35 -1.18
C GLN A 281 8.89 9.69 -2.26
N ILE A 282 8.69 8.36 -2.24
CA ILE A 282 7.89 7.70 -3.26
C ILE A 282 6.39 7.99 -3.04
N GLU A 283 5.80 8.73 -3.97
CA GLU A 283 4.38 9.05 -4.00
C GLU A 283 3.60 8.30 -5.10
N GLY A 284 2.27 8.42 -5.07
CA GLY A 284 1.39 7.80 -6.07
C GLY A 284 1.60 8.31 -7.50
N GLU A 285 2.06 9.55 -7.65
CA GLU A 285 2.36 10.14 -8.96
C GLU A 285 3.55 9.45 -9.63
N HIS A 286 4.56 9.02 -8.86
CA HIS A 286 5.70 8.28 -9.38
C HIS A 286 5.30 6.94 -9.99
N PHE A 287 4.40 6.19 -9.33
CA PHE A 287 3.87 4.95 -9.91
C PHE A 287 3.08 5.22 -11.19
N LEU A 288 2.27 6.29 -11.21
CA LEU A 288 1.45 6.61 -12.36
C LEU A 288 2.30 7.03 -13.56
N GLU A 289 3.30 7.89 -13.34
CA GLU A 289 4.24 8.33 -14.38
C GLU A 289 5.11 7.16 -14.88
N PHE A 290 5.64 6.33 -13.97
CA PHE A 290 6.37 5.11 -14.32
C PHE A 290 5.57 4.25 -15.30
N PHE A 291 4.31 3.95 -14.98
CA PHE A 291 3.48 3.13 -15.85
C PHE A 291 3.05 3.83 -17.14
N ALA A 292 2.66 5.10 -17.06
CA ALA A 292 2.00 5.81 -18.15
C ALA A 292 2.98 6.38 -19.18
N ILE A 293 4.22 6.66 -18.80
CA ILE A 293 5.27 7.23 -19.67
C ILE A 293 6.45 6.29 -19.77
N TRP A 294 7.17 6.07 -18.67
CA TRP A 294 8.48 5.43 -18.71
C TRP A 294 8.39 4.01 -19.25
N LEU A 295 7.44 3.23 -18.72
CA LEU A 295 7.23 1.85 -19.13
C LEU A 295 6.71 1.75 -20.56
N VAL A 296 5.90 2.72 -21.02
CA VAL A 296 5.47 2.78 -22.44
C VAL A 296 6.66 2.97 -23.37
N GLN A 297 7.65 3.80 -22.97
CA GLN A 297 8.85 4.02 -23.75
C GLN A 297 9.76 2.78 -23.76
N LYS A 298 9.95 2.13 -22.60
CA LYS A 298 10.78 0.92 -22.48
C LYS A 298 10.19 -0.30 -23.19
N LEU A 299 8.86 -0.46 -23.14
CA LEU A 299 8.16 -1.56 -23.81
C LEU A 299 7.94 -1.34 -25.32
N ALA A 300 8.38 -0.21 -25.88
CA ALA A 300 8.32 0.00 -27.32
C ALA A 300 9.17 -1.09 -28.01
N GLN A 301 8.53 -1.90 -28.87
CA GLN A 301 9.10 -3.09 -29.54
C GLN A 301 9.18 -4.37 -28.68
N GLU A 302 8.69 -4.35 -27.44
CA GLU A 302 8.57 -5.54 -26.59
C GLU A 302 7.13 -6.07 -26.53
N ASP A 303 6.92 -7.24 -25.95
CA ASP A 303 5.59 -7.84 -25.79
C ASP A 303 4.75 -7.11 -24.73
N GLU A 304 3.47 -6.87 -25.04
CA GLU A 304 2.49 -6.26 -24.13
C GLU A 304 2.29 -7.09 -22.84
N SER A 305 2.60 -8.38 -22.90
CA SER A 305 2.56 -9.29 -21.75
C SER A 305 3.53 -8.89 -20.63
N GLN A 306 4.62 -8.18 -20.94
CA GLN A 306 5.60 -7.72 -19.97
C GLN A 306 5.03 -6.72 -18.97
N PHE A 307 4.04 -5.92 -19.37
CA PHE A 307 3.36 -5.00 -18.44
C PHE A 307 2.78 -5.73 -17.23
N THR A 308 2.15 -6.89 -17.47
CA THR A 308 1.55 -7.69 -16.40
C THR A 308 2.63 -8.21 -15.46
N ARG A 309 3.74 -8.72 -16.00
CA ARG A 309 4.89 -9.20 -15.22
C ARG A 309 5.49 -8.09 -14.34
N ILE A 310 5.82 -6.95 -14.93
CA ILE A 310 6.41 -5.81 -14.21
C ILE A 310 5.46 -5.29 -13.13
N SER A 311 4.16 -5.20 -13.42
CA SER A 311 3.16 -4.79 -12.42
C SER A 311 3.06 -5.77 -11.25
N GLN A 312 3.25 -7.07 -11.48
CA GLN A 312 3.29 -8.09 -10.44
C GLN A 312 4.55 -7.98 -9.59
N SER A 313 5.71 -7.78 -10.23
CA SER A 313 7.00 -7.53 -9.55
C SER A 313 6.90 -6.31 -8.63
N LEU A 314 6.28 -5.21 -9.10
CA LEU A 314 6.04 -4.02 -8.28
C LEU A 314 5.03 -4.26 -7.16
N ALA A 315 3.94 -5.01 -7.40
CA ALA A 315 2.99 -5.34 -6.34
C ALA A 315 3.66 -6.16 -5.22
N ARG A 316 4.57 -7.07 -5.58
CA ARG A 316 5.39 -7.83 -4.61
C ARG A 316 6.32 -6.90 -3.83
N PHE A 317 6.99 -5.96 -4.51
CA PHE A 317 7.83 -4.98 -3.86
C PHE A 317 7.06 -4.11 -2.86
N VAL A 318 5.92 -3.55 -3.27
CA VAL A 318 5.04 -2.74 -2.40
C VAL A 318 4.55 -3.53 -1.19
N SER A 319 4.20 -4.80 -1.38
CA SER A 319 3.78 -5.68 -0.27
C SER A 319 4.95 -5.97 0.68
N TRP A 320 6.15 -6.19 0.13
CA TRP A 320 7.37 -6.39 0.92
C TRP A 320 7.76 -5.12 1.70
N LEU A 321 7.60 -3.93 1.12
CA LEU A 321 7.83 -2.66 1.81
C LEU A 321 6.91 -2.48 3.03
N LYS A 322 5.62 -2.82 2.90
CA LYS A 322 4.68 -2.81 4.04
C LYS A 322 5.15 -3.75 5.14
N GLN A 323 5.64 -4.94 4.77
CA GLN A 323 6.02 -5.99 5.71
C GLN A 323 7.38 -5.78 6.38
N GLN A 324 8.36 -5.22 5.67
CA GLN A 324 9.76 -5.12 6.14
C GLN A 324 10.22 -3.71 6.50
N GLN A 325 9.63 -2.66 5.89
CA GLN A 325 10.02 -1.27 6.09
C GLN A 325 8.89 -0.40 6.66
N TYR A 326 7.71 -0.95 6.92
CA TYR A 326 6.52 -0.23 7.40
C TYR A 326 6.07 0.93 6.51
N VAL A 327 6.49 0.94 5.24
CA VAL A 327 6.07 1.95 4.26
C VAL A 327 4.86 1.44 3.49
N ASP A 328 3.70 2.04 3.72
CA ASP A 328 2.46 1.68 3.02
C ASP A 328 2.29 2.47 1.71
N LEU A 329 2.77 1.86 0.62
CA LEU A 329 2.55 2.34 -0.74
C LEU A 329 1.42 1.60 -1.46
N LYS A 330 0.66 0.74 -0.76
CA LYS A 330 -0.38 -0.12 -1.37
C LYS A 330 -1.47 0.71 -2.02
N ARG A 331 -2.00 1.72 -1.30
CA ARG A 331 -3.06 2.59 -1.81
C ARG A 331 -2.59 3.47 -2.98
N PRO A 332 -1.44 4.18 -2.90
CA PRO A 332 -0.85 4.88 -4.04
C PRO A 332 -0.67 3.99 -5.28
N PHE A 333 -0.07 2.80 -5.09
CA PHE A 333 0.17 1.83 -6.16
C PHE A 333 -1.12 1.33 -6.81
N LEU A 334 -2.10 0.88 -6.03
CA LEU A 334 -3.35 0.34 -6.57
C LEU A 334 -4.14 1.42 -7.33
N ARG A 335 -4.16 2.66 -6.84
CA ARG A 335 -4.79 3.79 -7.55
C ARG A 335 -4.13 4.05 -8.88
N ALA A 336 -2.80 4.01 -8.95
CA ALA A 336 -2.07 4.15 -10.20
C ALA A 336 -2.37 2.97 -11.14
N TYR A 337 -2.22 1.73 -10.66
CA TYR A 337 -2.42 0.50 -11.43
C TYR A 337 -3.82 0.40 -12.04
N GLU A 338 -4.88 0.67 -11.27
CA GLU A 338 -6.26 0.62 -11.75
C GLU A 338 -6.51 1.56 -12.94
N ARG A 339 -5.82 2.70 -12.99
CA ARG A 339 -5.92 3.67 -14.09
C ARG A 339 -5.19 3.22 -15.35
N VAL A 340 -4.11 2.43 -15.21
CA VAL A 340 -3.23 2.07 -16.33
C VAL A 340 -3.39 0.64 -16.84
N LYS A 341 -3.93 -0.28 -16.04
CA LYS A 341 -3.92 -1.73 -16.30
C LYS A 341 -4.54 -2.17 -17.64
N ILE A 342 -5.48 -1.39 -18.16
CA ILE A 342 -6.10 -1.62 -19.48
C ILE A 342 -5.49 -0.71 -20.54
N GLU A 343 -5.19 0.54 -20.19
CA GLU A 343 -4.82 1.56 -21.16
C GLU A 343 -3.37 1.42 -21.63
N VAL A 344 -2.42 1.11 -20.73
CA VAL A 344 -0.99 0.95 -21.08
C VAL A 344 -0.76 -0.22 -22.04
N PRO A 345 -1.22 -1.46 -21.75
CA PRO A 345 -1.08 -2.56 -22.71
C PRO A 345 -1.71 -2.26 -24.08
N ARG A 346 -2.85 -1.54 -24.10
CA ARG A 346 -3.52 -1.14 -25.34
C ARG A 346 -2.68 -0.16 -26.16
N VAL A 347 -2.10 0.87 -25.55
CA VAL A 347 -1.28 1.85 -26.29
C VAL A 347 0.05 1.26 -26.74
N VAL A 348 0.68 0.40 -25.93
CA VAL A 348 1.88 -0.36 -26.32
C VAL A 348 1.58 -1.24 -27.53
N LYS A 349 0.45 -1.96 -27.51
CA LYS A 349 -0.01 -2.74 -28.67
C LYS A 349 -0.23 -1.87 -29.90
N ALA A 350 -0.86 -0.71 -29.75
CA ALA A 350 -1.08 0.22 -30.84
C ALA A 350 0.25 0.71 -31.43
N LEU A 351 1.21 1.07 -30.58
CA LEU A 351 2.55 1.50 -30.99
C LEU A 351 3.29 0.37 -31.72
N ASN A 352 3.28 -0.84 -31.18
CA ASN A 352 3.92 -2.00 -31.82
C ASN A 352 3.32 -2.35 -33.18
N ILE A 353 1.99 -2.25 -33.34
CA ILE A 353 1.33 -2.40 -34.65
C ILE A 353 1.79 -1.31 -35.62
N TYR A 354 1.86 -0.06 -35.16
CA TYR A 354 2.33 1.05 -36.00
C TYR A 354 3.79 0.84 -36.43
N LEU A 355 4.69 0.53 -35.49
CA LEU A 355 6.11 0.29 -35.75
C LEU A 355 6.33 -0.91 -36.67
N GLY A 356 5.50 -1.95 -36.57
CA GLY A 356 5.54 -3.11 -37.48
C GLY A 356 5.08 -2.80 -38.91
N GLU A 357 4.25 -1.76 -39.10
CA GLU A 357 3.80 -1.28 -40.41
C GLU A 357 4.62 -0.09 -40.94
N TYR A 358 5.48 0.48 -40.08
CA TYR A 358 6.20 1.71 -40.34
C TYR A 358 7.28 1.52 -41.43
N ASN A 359 7.17 2.30 -42.51
CA ASN A 359 8.15 2.29 -43.59
C ASN A 359 9.20 3.39 -43.39
N LEU A 360 10.28 3.06 -42.71
CA LEU A 360 11.40 3.99 -42.44
C LEU A 360 11.96 4.65 -43.71
N PHE A 361 12.03 3.93 -44.83
CA PHE A 361 12.59 4.46 -46.07
C PHE A 361 11.74 5.59 -46.66
N GLU A 362 10.40 5.47 -46.58
CA GLU A 362 9.49 6.52 -47.04
C GLU A 362 9.65 7.79 -46.20
N VAL A 363 9.81 7.65 -44.88
CA VAL A 363 9.99 8.79 -43.98
C VAL A 363 11.31 9.50 -44.24
N LEU A 364 12.41 8.77 -44.39
CA LEU A 364 13.73 9.37 -44.67
C LEU A 364 13.74 10.14 -46.00
N LEU A 365 13.09 9.60 -47.05
CA LEU A 365 12.97 10.26 -48.35
C LEU A 365 12.09 11.51 -48.29
N THR A 366 11.09 11.54 -47.41
CA THR A 366 10.17 12.66 -47.27
C THR A 366 10.76 13.77 -46.40
N ARG A 367 11.51 13.43 -45.35
CA ARG A 367 12.17 14.38 -44.45
C ARG A 367 13.14 15.30 -45.18
N GLY A 368 13.95 14.76 -46.10
CA GLY A 368 14.97 15.54 -46.81
C GLY A 368 14.45 16.56 -47.84
N ASN A 369 13.14 16.57 -48.17
CA ASN A 369 12.58 17.39 -49.24
C ASN A 369 11.58 18.47 -48.79
N ASN A 370 10.94 18.32 -47.62
CA ASN A 370 9.76 19.12 -47.23
C ASN A 370 9.80 19.57 -45.75
N GLU A 371 10.89 20.18 -45.27
CA GLU A 371 10.96 20.66 -43.87
C GLU A 371 9.89 21.73 -43.56
N ASP A 372 9.56 22.61 -44.52
CA ASP A 372 8.60 23.72 -44.32
C ASP A 372 7.13 23.30 -44.08
N HIS A 373 6.79 22.01 -44.27
CA HIS A 373 5.42 21.49 -44.14
C HIS A 373 5.31 20.40 -43.06
N GLN A 374 6.28 20.35 -42.14
CA GLN A 374 6.31 19.40 -41.04
C GLN A 374 6.11 20.10 -39.70
N ILE A 375 5.30 19.49 -38.84
CA ILE A 375 5.13 19.91 -37.45
C ILE A 375 5.30 18.69 -36.56
N SER A 376 6.02 18.85 -35.46
CA SER A 376 6.27 17.78 -34.48
C SER A 376 5.82 18.25 -33.10
N GLY A 377 5.24 17.35 -32.32
CA GLY A 377 4.81 17.66 -30.96
C GLY A 377 3.95 16.58 -30.33
N PHE A 378 3.33 16.93 -29.21
CA PHE A 378 2.38 16.08 -28.50
C PHE A 378 0.95 16.50 -28.87
N TYR A 379 0.20 15.55 -29.42
CA TYR A 379 -1.16 15.79 -29.91
C TYR A 379 -2.15 14.83 -29.26
N GLN A 380 -3.16 15.38 -28.58
CA GLN A 380 -4.26 14.60 -28.01
C GLN A 380 -5.34 14.32 -29.06
N ILE A 381 -5.82 13.08 -29.12
CA ILE A 381 -6.94 12.68 -29.98
C ILE A 381 -8.24 13.23 -29.39
N GLN A 382 -8.83 14.23 -30.03
CA GLN A 382 -10.11 14.79 -29.65
C GLN A 382 -11.27 13.98 -30.20
N ARG A 383 -11.12 13.47 -31.44
CA ARG A 383 -12.18 12.71 -32.12
C ARG A 383 -11.61 11.70 -33.10
N LEU A 384 -12.25 10.53 -33.17
CA LEU A 384 -12.02 9.51 -34.20
C LEU A 384 -13.17 9.57 -35.22
N SER A 385 -12.89 10.12 -36.41
CA SER A 385 -13.93 10.54 -37.36
C SER A 385 -14.36 9.41 -38.30
N SER A 386 -13.42 8.66 -38.89
CA SER A 386 -13.75 7.58 -39.84
C SER A 386 -12.82 6.39 -39.69
N ARG A 387 -13.38 5.19 -39.43
CA ARG A 387 -12.61 3.93 -39.39
C ARG A 387 -12.12 3.49 -40.77
N PHE A 388 -12.87 3.79 -41.82
CA PHE A 388 -12.49 3.43 -43.19
C PHE A 388 -11.38 4.32 -43.74
N GLN A 389 -11.48 5.63 -43.50
CA GLN A 389 -10.46 6.58 -43.96
C GLN A 389 -9.32 6.77 -42.94
N LYS A 390 -9.49 6.25 -41.72
CA LYS A 390 -8.56 6.35 -40.59
C LYS A 390 -8.20 7.81 -40.29
N THR A 391 -9.22 8.60 -39.95
CA THR A 391 -9.09 10.05 -39.83
C THR A 391 -9.47 10.49 -38.42
N MET A 392 -8.68 11.37 -37.85
CA MET A 392 -8.86 11.84 -36.47
C MET A 392 -8.63 13.35 -36.36
N ASP A 393 -9.24 13.94 -35.34
CA ASP A 393 -9.03 15.33 -34.98
C ASP A 393 -8.07 15.37 -33.79
N LEU A 394 -7.02 16.17 -33.93
CA LEU A 394 -5.93 16.29 -32.97
C LEU A 394 -5.93 17.68 -32.34
N VAL A 395 -5.55 17.77 -31.08
CA VAL A 395 -5.30 19.04 -30.38
C VAL A 395 -3.88 19.01 -29.84
N ASP A 396 -3.08 20.01 -30.19
CA ASP A 396 -1.75 20.21 -29.61
C ASP A 396 -1.89 20.42 -28.10
N VAL A 397 -1.18 19.62 -27.30
CA VAL A 397 -1.30 19.66 -25.84
C VAL A 397 -0.64 20.91 -25.25
N GLN A 398 0.32 21.54 -25.94
CA GLN A 398 1.02 22.75 -25.52
C GLN A 398 0.37 24.03 -26.08
N ALA A 399 0.12 24.05 -27.38
CA ALA A 399 -0.35 25.24 -28.08
C ALA A 399 -1.89 25.34 -28.15
N PHE A 400 -2.60 24.27 -27.79
CA PHE A 400 -4.07 24.16 -27.90
C PHE A 400 -4.61 24.41 -29.31
N SER A 401 -3.77 24.22 -30.34
CA SER A 401 -4.16 24.33 -31.74
C SER A 401 -4.85 23.02 -32.17
N SER A 402 -5.98 23.15 -32.87
CA SER A 402 -6.74 21.99 -33.35
C SER A 402 -6.44 21.71 -34.82
N LEU A 403 -6.14 20.45 -35.14
CA LEU A 403 -5.97 19.93 -36.48
C LEU A 403 -7.09 18.94 -36.78
N GLU A 404 -7.94 19.29 -37.74
CA GLU A 404 -9.06 18.43 -38.13
C GLU A 404 -8.68 17.45 -39.24
N ASN A 405 -9.33 16.29 -39.26
CA ASN A 405 -9.23 15.31 -40.34
C ASN A 405 -7.81 14.81 -40.65
N VAL A 406 -6.93 14.74 -39.66
CA VAL A 406 -5.57 14.18 -39.77
C VAL A 406 -5.66 12.70 -40.15
N ARG A 407 -4.91 12.29 -41.17
CA ARG A 407 -4.89 10.90 -41.64
C ARG A 407 -3.88 10.06 -40.87
N PHE A 408 -4.31 8.89 -40.40
CA PHE A 408 -3.48 7.88 -39.73
C PHE A 408 -3.39 6.62 -40.60
N PRO A 409 -2.37 6.47 -41.45
CA PRO A 409 -2.32 5.40 -42.45
C PRO A 409 -1.91 4.01 -41.91
N SER A 410 -2.19 3.68 -40.64
CA SER A 410 -1.83 2.40 -40.02
C SER A 410 -3.05 1.65 -39.44
N SER A 411 -3.00 0.33 -39.34
CA SER A 411 -4.05 -0.47 -38.68
C SER A 411 -4.11 -0.26 -37.16
N ALA A 412 -3.06 0.31 -36.56
CA ALA A 412 -3.04 0.72 -35.15
C ALA A 412 -4.18 1.68 -34.78
N TYR A 413 -4.75 2.39 -35.76
CA TYR A 413 -5.95 3.23 -35.62
C TYR A 413 -7.10 2.51 -34.88
N ALA A 414 -7.26 1.19 -35.10
CA ALA A 414 -8.33 0.42 -34.47
C ALA A 414 -8.17 0.26 -32.95
N LYS A 415 -6.97 0.53 -32.41
CA LYS A 415 -6.65 0.44 -30.98
C LYS A 415 -6.63 1.80 -30.29
N LEU A 416 -6.60 2.90 -31.04
CA LEU A 416 -6.63 4.26 -30.50
C LEU A 416 -7.98 4.58 -29.87
N LYS A 417 -7.97 5.45 -28.87
CA LYS A 417 -9.14 6.00 -28.21
C LYS A 417 -9.06 7.53 -28.18
N VAL A 418 -10.23 8.16 -28.00
CA VAL A 418 -10.29 9.58 -27.66
C VAL A 418 -9.58 9.79 -26.32
N GLY A 419 -8.74 10.82 -26.24
CA GLY A 419 -7.90 11.11 -25.08
C GLY A 419 -6.45 10.67 -25.21
N ASP A 420 -6.13 9.69 -26.06
CA ASP A 420 -4.74 9.25 -26.29
C ASP A 420 -3.88 10.40 -26.79
N ILE A 421 -2.61 10.41 -26.38
CA ILE A 421 -1.63 11.44 -26.74
C ILE A 421 -0.59 10.82 -27.66
N LEU A 422 -0.42 11.41 -28.84
CA LEU A 422 0.54 10.99 -29.84
C LEU A 422 1.75 11.91 -29.79
N GLN A 423 2.95 11.35 -29.57
CA GLN A 423 4.20 12.05 -29.85
C GLN A 423 4.54 11.80 -31.32
N VAL A 424 4.21 12.77 -32.16
CA VAL A 424 4.06 12.55 -33.60
C VAL A 424 4.67 13.70 -34.40
N THR A 425 5.24 13.33 -35.56
CA THR A 425 5.54 14.26 -36.65
C THR A 425 4.45 14.14 -37.70
N LEU A 426 3.80 15.27 -38.02
CA LEU A 426 2.79 15.40 -39.04
C LEU A 426 3.37 16.10 -40.26
N ILE A 427 2.88 15.74 -41.44
CA ILE A 427 3.23 16.38 -42.71
C ILE A 427 1.97 16.79 -43.45
N GLU A 428 1.98 17.96 -44.07
CA GLU A 428 0.90 18.37 -44.97
C GLU A 428 1.13 17.79 -46.38
N LYS A 429 0.24 16.92 -46.83
CA LYS A 429 0.22 16.37 -48.21
C LYS A 429 -1.13 16.67 -48.86
N ASN A 430 -1.12 17.32 -50.02
CA ASN A 430 -2.34 17.67 -50.78
C ASN A 430 -3.38 18.43 -49.94
N TYR A 431 -2.95 19.45 -49.19
CA TYR A 431 -3.80 20.26 -48.30
C TYR A 431 -4.45 19.47 -47.15
N ARG A 432 -3.79 18.40 -46.70
CA ARG A 432 -4.26 17.57 -45.58
C ARG A 432 -3.09 17.09 -44.73
N TRP A 433 -3.27 17.14 -43.42
CA TRP A 433 -2.31 16.57 -42.46
C TRP A 433 -2.35 15.05 -42.45
N GLU A 434 -1.17 14.44 -42.50
CA GLU A 434 -0.97 12.99 -42.39
C GLU A 434 0.12 12.70 -41.36
N VAL A 435 -0.06 11.62 -40.60
CA VAL A 435 0.95 11.13 -39.66
C VAL A 435 2.15 10.61 -40.45
N LEU A 436 3.30 11.27 -40.30
CA LEU A 436 4.55 10.87 -40.91
C LEU A 436 5.29 9.86 -40.03
N GLU A 437 5.47 10.17 -38.74
CA GLU A 437 6.19 9.34 -37.77
C GLU A 437 5.54 9.46 -36.39
N ILE A 438 5.37 8.33 -35.70
CA ILE A 438 5.02 8.28 -34.28
C ILE A 438 6.22 7.76 -33.51
N GLN A 439 6.65 8.52 -32.51
CA GLN A 439 7.68 8.07 -31.57
C GLN A 439 7.02 7.22 -30.49
N TYR A 440 5.99 7.75 -29.83
CA TYR A 440 5.26 7.06 -28.76
C TYR A 440 3.77 7.41 -28.77
N ILE A 441 2.98 6.53 -28.16
CA ILE A 441 1.54 6.70 -27.92
C ILE A 441 1.31 6.55 -26.42
N TYR A 442 0.82 7.61 -25.78
CA TYR A 442 0.55 7.64 -24.35
C TYR A 442 -0.95 7.62 -24.06
N PRO A 443 -1.39 7.04 -22.93
CA PRO A 443 -2.77 7.15 -22.49
C PRO A 443 -3.06 8.56 -21.96
N ASP A 444 -4.34 8.96 -21.90
CA ASP A 444 -4.76 10.29 -21.39
C ASP A 444 -4.22 10.59 -19.98
N VAL A 445 -4.06 9.55 -19.15
CA VAL A 445 -3.54 9.69 -17.78
C VAL A 445 -2.07 10.15 -17.73
N ALA A 446 -1.32 10.06 -18.83
CA ALA A 446 0.06 10.56 -18.94
C ALA A 446 0.14 12.08 -19.07
N ARG A 447 -0.97 12.76 -19.39
CA ARG A 447 -1.01 14.20 -19.67
C ARG A 447 -0.27 15.09 -18.65
N PRO A 448 -0.40 14.87 -17.32
CA PRO A 448 0.25 15.73 -16.34
C PRO A 448 1.79 15.68 -16.38
N PHE A 449 2.37 14.63 -16.97
CA PHE A 449 3.80 14.31 -16.87
C PHE A 449 4.58 14.56 -18.16
N LEU A 450 3.92 15.03 -19.23
CA LEU A 450 4.56 15.26 -20.53
C LEU A 450 5.19 16.68 -20.64
N PHE A 451 5.32 17.42 -19.53
CA PHE A 451 5.72 18.84 -19.50
C PHE A 451 6.70 19.20 -18.41
#